data_AF-A0A6B3GXU0-F1
#
_entry.id   AF-A0A6B3GXU0-F1
#
_cell.length_a   1.000
_cell.length_b   1.000
_cell.length_c   1.000
_cell.angle_alpha   90.00
_cell.angle_beta   90.00
_cell.angle_gamma   90.00
#
_symmetry.space_group_name_H-M   'P 1'
#
loop_
_entity.id
_entity.type
_entity.pdbx_description
1 polymer ?
#
loop_
_entity_poly.entity_id
_entity_poly.type
_entity_poly.pdbx_seq_one_letter_code
_entity_poly.pdbx_strand_id
1 'polypeptide(L)' 'MLGEYRISGRRASEIAASVERGVGSGDLPPGHVLPPMRGLAARLEVNPNTVAAAYRTLRERGVIETAGR' A
#
# COMPACT_ATOMS: atom_id res chain seq x y z
N MET A 1 -4.94 -19.46 -4.32
CA MET A 1 -5.17 -18.41 -5.33
C MET A 1 -5.16 -17.10 -4.54
N LEU A 2 -4.03 -16.40 -4.47
CA LEU A 2 -3.98 -15.12 -3.75
C LEU A 2 -4.91 -14.17 -4.52
N GLY A 3 -6.03 -13.79 -3.90
CA GLY A 3 -6.93 -12.81 -4.49
C GLY A 3 -6.13 -11.55 -4.78
N GLU A 4 -6.34 -10.92 -5.93
CA GLU A 4 -5.73 -9.62 -6.23
C GLU A 4 -6.25 -8.59 -5.22
N TYR A 5 -5.58 -8.47 -4.07
CA TYR A 5 -5.99 -7.56 -3.02
C TYR A 5 -5.99 -6.14 -3.57
N ARG A 6 -7.18 -5.54 -3.65
CA ARG A 6 -7.33 -4.19 -4.16
C ARG A 6 -7.16 -3.20 -3.03
N ILE A 7 -5.99 -2.56 -2.99
CA ILE A 7 -5.75 -1.39 -2.15
C ILE A 7 -6.78 -0.31 -2.52
N SER A 8 -7.32 0.37 -1.51
CA SER A 8 -8.37 1.40 -1.66
C SER A 8 -8.15 2.58 -0.71
N GLY A 9 -8.85 3.69 -0.98
CA GLY A 9 -8.81 4.91 -0.16
C GLY A 9 -8.46 6.16 -0.96
N ARG A 10 -8.88 7.34 -0.47
CA ARG A 10 -8.58 8.63 -1.09
C ARG A 10 -7.58 9.46 -0.28
N ARG A 11 -7.42 9.15 1.00
CA ARG A 11 -6.45 9.77 1.92
C ARG A 11 -5.31 8.80 2.23
N ALA A 12 -4.16 9.35 2.62
CA ALA A 12 -2.99 8.56 2.95
C ALA A 12 -3.26 7.55 4.08
N SER A 13 -4.02 7.95 5.10
CA SER A 13 -4.42 7.09 6.21
C SER A 13 -5.34 5.94 5.78
N GLU A 14 -6.26 6.17 4.84
CA GLU A 14 -7.17 5.15 4.31
C GLU A 14 -6.41 4.11 3.49
N ILE A 15 -5.48 4.59 2.65
CA ILE A 15 -4.61 3.74 1.82
C ILE A 15 -3.74 2.87 2.72
N ALA A 16 -3.10 3.45 3.73
CA ALA A 16 -2.31 2.71 4.70
C ALA A 16 -3.15 1.64 5.44
N ALA A 17 -4.32 2.03 5.94
CA ALA A 17 -5.22 1.10 6.61
C ALA A 17 -5.70 -0.04 5.68
N SER A 18 -5.89 0.22 4.38
CA SER A 18 -6.19 -0.83 3.41
C SER A 18 -5.03 -1.82 3.29
N VAL A 19 -3.79 -1.35 3.14
CA VAL A 19 -2.63 -2.25 3.08
C VAL A 19 -2.49 -3.07 4.35
N GLU A 20 -2.61 -2.45 5.53
CA GLU A 20 -2.57 -3.13 6.83
C GLU A 20 -3.63 -4.24 6.94
N ARG A 21 -4.86 -3.98 6.47
CA ARG A 21 -5.92 -5.01 6.42
C ARG A 21 -5.55 -6.16 5.49
N GLY A 22 -5.01 -5.88 4.31
CA GLY A 22 -4.56 -6.91 3.37
C GLY A 22 -3.46 -7.79 3.98
N VAL A 23 -2.52 -7.19 4.70
CA VAL A 23 -1.47 -7.93 5.42
C VAL A 23 -2.06 -8.77 6.56
N GLY A 24 -2.91 -8.17 7.40
CA GLY A 24 -3.50 -8.86 8.56
C GLY A 24 -4.48 -9.99 8.20
N SER A 25 -5.09 -9.93 7.02
CA SER A 25 -5.96 -10.99 6.48
C SER A 25 -5.20 -12.07 5.69
N GLY A 26 -3.93 -11.83 5.35
CA GLY A 26 -3.11 -12.72 4.53
C GLY A 26 -3.30 -12.56 3.01
N ASP A 27 -4.14 -11.62 2.58
CA ASP A 27 -4.34 -11.30 1.15
C ASP A 27 -3.11 -10.60 0.53
N LEU A 28 -2.36 -9.85 1.33
CA LEU A 28 -1.03 -9.31 0.99
C LEU A 28 0.04 -10.02 1.82
N PRO A 29 0.55 -11.17 1.36
CA PRO A 29 1.53 -11.92 2.14
C PRO A 29 2.87 -11.16 2.24
N PRO A 30 3.66 -11.41 3.29
CA PRO A 30 5.02 -10.89 3.40
C PRO A 30 5.84 -11.18 2.13
N GLY A 31 6.66 -10.21 1.72
CA GLY A 31 7.43 -10.29 0.48
C GLY A 31 6.63 -9.99 -0.80
N HIS A 32 5.32 -9.79 -0.71
CA HIS A 32 4.54 -9.31 -1.85
C HIS A 32 4.91 -7.88 -2.22
N VAL A 33 5.21 -7.66 -3.50
CA VAL A 33 5.62 -6.35 -4.00
C VAL A 33 4.39 -5.44 -4.11
N LEU A 34 4.42 -4.33 -3.38
CA LEU A 34 3.37 -3.33 -3.49
C LEU A 34 3.41 -2.60 -4.84
N PRO A 35 2.25 -2.15 -5.36
CA PRO A 35 2.22 -1.40 -6.61
C PRO A 35 3.09 -0.14 -6.55
N PRO A 36 3.74 0.25 -7.67
CA PRO A 36 4.49 1.50 -7.74
C PRO A 36 3.60 2.70 -7.38
N MET A 37 4.15 3.69 -6.68
CA MET A 37 3.38 4.84 -6.16
C MET A 37 2.53 5.51 -7.24
N ARG A 38 3.12 5.80 -8.41
CA ARG A 38 2.43 6.43 -9.54
C ARG A 38 1.33 5.54 -10.13
N GLY A 39 1.58 4.23 -10.20
CA GLY A 39 0.61 3.27 -10.71
C GLY A 39 -0.60 3.13 -9.78
N LEU A 40 -0.37 3.08 -8.47
CA LEU A 40 -1.44 3.05 -7.48
C LEU A 40 -2.23 4.37 -7.47
N ALA A 41 -1.52 5.50 -7.53
CA ALA A 41 -2.15 6.82 -7.56
C ALA A 41 -3.09 6.98 -8.76
N ALA A 42 -2.68 6.51 -9.94
CA ALA A 42 -3.52 6.50 -11.13
C ALA A 42 -4.76 5.60 -10.97
N ARG A 43 -4.60 4.41 -10.40
CA ARG A 43 -5.72 3.47 -10.15
C ARG A 43 -6.74 3.99 -9.13
N LEU A 44 -6.28 4.74 -8.14
CA LEU A 44 -7.11 5.31 -7.09
C LEU A 44 -7.60 6.72 -7.39
N GLU A 45 -7.14 7.32 -8.50
CA GLU A 45 -7.42 8.71 -8.88
C GLU A 45 -7.06 9.72 -7.77
N VAL A 46 -5.91 9.51 -7.13
CA VAL A 46 -5.38 10.37 -6.05
C VAL A 46 -4.05 11.01 -6.42
N ASN A 47 -3.66 12.04 -5.67
CA ASN A 47 -2.33 12.64 -5.81
C ASN A 47 -1.23 11.60 -5.46
N PRO A 48 -0.15 11.44 -6.26
CA PRO A 48 0.96 10.55 -5.95
C PRO A 48 1.60 10.80 -4.57
N ASN A 49 1.62 12.05 -4.09
CA ASN A 49 2.10 12.38 -2.76
C ASN A 49 1.25 11.77 -1.64
N THR A 50 -0.05 11.55 -1.89
CA THR A 50 -0.94 10.86 -0.94
C THR A 50 -0.54 9.40 -0.79
N VAL A 51 -0.19 8.72 -1.89
CA VAL A 51 0.33 7.35 -1.85
C VAL A 51 1.71 7.31 -1.20
N ALA A 52 2.59 8.25 -1.52
CA ALA A 52 3.91 8.36 -0.90
C ALA A 52 3.81 8.55 0.63
N ALA A 53 2.88 9.37 1.09
CA ALA A 53 2.59 9.55 2.51
C ALA A 53 2.07 8.26 3.16
N ALA A 54 1.18 7.53 2.49
CA ALA A 54 0.70 6.23 2.97
C ALA A 54 1.84 5.21 3.12
N TYR A 55 2.69 5.07 2.10
CA TYR A 55 3.84 4.16 2.12
C TYR A 55 4.88 4.58 3.16
N ARG A 56 5.08 5.88 3.37
CA ARG A 56 5.93 6.37 4.47
C ARG A 56 5.40 5.93 5.82
N THR A 57 4.11 6.14 6.10
CA THR A 57 3.48 5.72 7.36
C THR A 57 3.58 4.21 7.56
N LEU A 58 3.33 3.41 6.52
CA LEU A 58 3.46 1.95 6.59
C LEU A 58 4.90 1.51 6.91
N ARG A 59 5.90 2.19 6.34
CA ARG A 59 7.31 1.93 6.62
C ARG A 59 7.68 2.30 8.05
N GLU A 60 7.25 3.47 8.51
CA GLU A 60 7.47 3.92 9.91
C GLU A 60 6.86 2.95 10.92
N ARG A 61 5.77 2.25 10.55
CA ARG A 61 5.12 1.20 11.35
C ARG A 61 5.71 -0.20 11.17
N GLY A 62 6.69 -0.38 10.29
CA GLY A 62 7.27 -1.69 9.99
C GLY A 62 6.36 -2.64 9.20
N VAL A 63 5.28 -2.13 8.58
CA VAL A 63 4.35 -2.94 7.78
C VAL A 63 4.93 -3.24 6.40
N ILE A 64 5.73 -2.31 5.86
CA ILE A 64 6.37 -2.46 4.55
C ILE A 64 7.84 -2.07 4.65
N GLU A 65 8.64 -2.65 3.76
CA GLU A 65 10.04 -2.28 3.57
C GLU A 65 10.23 -1.69 2.18
N THR A 66 11.14 -0.73 2.04
CA THR A 66 11.59 -0.31 0.72
C THR A 66 12.59 -1.33 0.22
N ALA A 67 12.41 -1.82 -1.01
CA ALA A 67 13.46 -2.53 -1.73
C ALA A 67 14.61 -1.54 -2.03
N GLY A 68 15.41 -1.24 -1.01
CA GLY A 68 16.72 -0.64 -1.19
C GLY A 68 17.61 -1.64 -1.92
N ARG A 69 18.44 -1.12 -2.83
CA ARG A 69 19.41 -1.82 -3.68
C ARG A 69 20.11 -2.99 -2.99
#